data_AF-A0A2M9DYZ0-F1
#
_entry.id   AF-A0A2M9DYZ0-F1
#
_cell.length_a   1.000
_cell.length_b   1.000
_cell.length_c   1.000
_cell.angle_alpha   90.00
_cell.angle_beta   90.00
_cell.angle_gamma   90.00
#
_symmetry.space_group_name_H-M   'P 1'
#
loop_
_entity.id
_entity.type
_entity.pdbx_description
1 polymer ?
#
loop_
_entity_poly.entity_id
_entity_poly.type
_entity_poly.pdbx_seq_one_letter_code
_entity_poly.pdbx_strand_id
1 'polypeptide(L)'
;MIRTPHALALAGLLAALSPASAHAGDLVYRCTAADGTVTLQNAETCPAGQRQQVIEVDVAPPLPAFVPVQPPPGLRVLPVTAVAPAAGATVQPGPVAATGPEPPPPLYQCLRWDNERYLTEDAVPATRCRPLNTTGIGGLPGLGAGQACEQVEDRCDAVPEENLCRAWKSRVDEAEFRFKVTPAQSPAARERHAEYTALAATYAASTCTR
;
A
#
# COMPACT_ATOMS: atom_id res chain seq x y z
N MET A 1 78.15 -27.39 14.45
CA MET A 1 78.01 -26.31 15.44
C MET A 1 77.60 -25.05 14.67
N ILE A 2 76.35 -24.62 14.75
CA ILE A 2 75.86 -23.52 15.62
C ILE A 2 75.72 -22.20 14.82
N ARG A 3 74.45 -21.77 14.68
CA ARG A 3 73.88 -20.40 14.64
C ARG A 3 73.94 -19.52 13.37
N THR A 4 72.77 -19.45 12.73
CA THR A 4 71.93 -18.26 12.37
C THR A 4 72.37 -16.88 12.90
N PRO A 5 71.92 -15.69 12.37
CA PRO A 5 70.66 -15.43 11.62
C PRO A 5 70.67 -14.33 10.52
N HIS A 6 69.83 -14.44 9.49
CA HIS A 6 69.15 -13.26 8.93
C HIS A 6 67.67 -13.57 8.81
N ALA A 7 66.97 -13.26 9.91
CA ALA A 7 65.54 -13.20 9.97
C ALA A 7 65.05 -11.88 9.35
N LEU A 8 63.85 -11.95 8.80
CA LEU A 8 62.90 -10.85 8.60
C LEU A 8 63.23 -9.87 7.47
N ALA A 9 62.59 -10.07 6.32
CA ALA A 9 61.37 -9.33 5.98
C ALA A 9 61.11 -9.39 4.47
N LEU A 10 60.35 -10.38 3.99
CA LEU A 10 59.56 -10.28 2.76
C LEU A 10 58.58 -11.47 2.66
N ALA A 11 57.68 -11.59 3.63
CA ALA A 11 56.60 -12.56 3.59
C ALA A 11 55.29 -11.82 3.85
N GLY A 12 54.38 -11.86 2.87
CA GLY A 12 52.98 -11.47 3.07
C GLY A 12 52.44 -10.48 2.07
N LEU A 13 52.33 -10.87 0.80
CA LEU A 13 51.33 -10.26 -0.10
C LEU A 13 50.90 -11.23 -1.20
N LEU A 14 50.35 -12.38 -0.82
CA LEU A 14 49.73 -13.32 -1.76
C LEU A 14 48.38 -13.80 -1.21
N ALA A 15 47.36 -13.50 -2.00
CA ALA A 15 46.06 -14.16 -2.12
C ALA A 15 45.05 -14.00 -0.96
N ALA A 16 44.20 -12.97 -1.09
CA ALA A 16 42.82 -13.01 -0.64
C ALA A 16 41.90 -12.65 -1.83
N LEU A 17 41.87 -13.52 -2.84
CA LEU A 17 40.80 -13.54 -3.84
C LEU A 17 39.76 -14.53 -3.31
N SER A 18 38.78 -14.01 -2.58
CA SER A 18 37.58 -14.79 -2.24
C SER A 18 36.79 -15.05 -3.53
N PRO A 19 36.43 -16.30 -3.86
CA PRO A 19 35.51 -16.55 -4.97
C PRO A 19 34.15 -15.96 -4.60
N ALA A 20 33.60 -15.14 -5.49
CA ALA A 20 32.20 -14.74 -5.43
C ALA A 20 31.35 -16.02 -5.47
N SER A 21 30.54 -16.24 -4.45
CA SER A 21 29.57 -17.33 -4.44
C SER A 21 28.57 -17.09 -5.57
N ALA A 22 28.71 -17.84 -6.66
CA ALA A 22 27.64 -17.99 -7.64
C ALA A 22 26.41 -18.53 -6.89
N HIS A 23 25.29 -17.82 -6.98
CA HIS A 23 24.06 -18.23 -6.32
C HIS A 23 23.64 -19.59 -6.88
N ALA A 24 23.64 -20.61 -6.04
CA ALA A 24 23.24 -21.98 -6.39
C ALA A 24 21.72 -22.13 -6.65
N GLY A 25 21.03 -21.05 -7.02
CA GLY A 25 19.57 -20.99 -7.20
C GLY A 25 19.10 -20.84 -8.65
N ASP A 26 20.00 -20.52 -9.58
CA ASP A 26 19.62 -20.09 -10.94
C ASP A 26 19.62 -21.24 -11.95
N LEU A 27 19.99 -22.47 -11.53
CA LEU A 27 20.06 -23.65 -12.40
C LEU A 27 19.17 -24.77 -11.87
N VAL A 28 18.24 -25.21 -12.71
CA VAL A 28 17.39 -26.39 -12.48
C VAL A 28 17.75 -27.47 -13.49
N TYR A 29 18.09 -28.66 -13.02
CA TYR A 29 18.43 -29.82 -13.85
C TYR A 29 17.20 -30.70 -14.06
N ARG A 30 16.85 -30.95 -15.33
CA ARG A 30 15.85 -31.95 -15.73
C ARG A 30 16.58 -33.25 -16.07
N CYS A 31 16.40 -34.26 -15.23
CA CYS A 31 16.98 -35.59 -15.40
C CYS A 31 15.93 -36.53 -15.99
N THR A 32 16.25 -37.20 -17.09
CA THR A 32 15.38 -38.21 -17.72
C THR A 32 16.04 -39.58 -17.63
N ALA A 33 15.37 -40.52 -16.98
CA ALA A 33 15.83 -41.89 -16.78
C ALA A 33 15.54 -42.75 -18.02
N ALA A 34 16.15 -43.94 -18.08
CA ALA A 34 16.00 -44.85 -19.22
C ALA A 34 14.57 -45.39 -19.40
N ASP A 35 13.78 -45.42 -18.33
CA ASP A 35 12.35 -45.77 -18.33
C ASP A 35 11.45 -44.59 -18.75
N GLY A 36 12.03 -43.41 -19.02
CA GLY A 36 11.31 -42.19 -19.36
C GLY A 36 10.86 -41.35 -18.17
N THR A 37 11.16 -41.77 -16.93
CA THR A 37 10.83 -40.99 -15.73
C THR A 37 11.63 -39.70 -15.69
N VAL A 38 10.96 -38.57 -15.41
CA VAL A 38 11.56 -37.23 -15.38
C VAL A 38 11.57 -36.69 -13.95
N THR A 39 12.72 -36.21 -13.50
CA THR A 39 12.87 -35.53 -12.21
C THR A 39 13.50 -34.15 -12.40
N LEU A 40 13.10 -33.18 -11.57
CA LEU A 40 13.65 -31.82 -11.53
C LEU A 40 14.45 -31.66 -10.24
N GLN A 41 15.71 -31.27 -10.36
CA GLN A 41 16.62 -31.08 -9.22
C GLN A 41 17.18 -29.66 -9.25
N ASN A 42 17.18 -28.98 -8.11
CA ASN A 42 17.76 -27.64 -7.97
C ASN A 42 19.24 -27.78 -7.64
N ALA A 43 20.10 -27.10 -8.41
CA ALA A 43 21.55 -27.03 -8.20
C ALA A 43 22.35 -28.36 -8.18
N GLU A 44 21.71 -29.53 -8.16
CA GLU A 44 22.36 -30.85 -8.18
C GLU A 44 22.35 -31.49 -9.57
N THR A 45 23.52 -31.97 -10.02
CA THR A 45 23.68 -32.63 -11.32
C THR A 45 23.02 -34.00 -11.37
N CYS A 46 22.56 -34.41 -12.55
CA CYS A 46 21.89 -35.69 -12.71
C CYS A 46 22.80 -36.89 -12.36
N PRO A 47 22.26 -37.94 -11.71
CA PRO A 47 23.00 -39.19 -11.48
C PRO A 47 23.49 -39.81 -12.78
N ALA A 48 24.62 -40.54 -12.72
CA ALA A 48 25.21 -41.21 -13.87
C ALA A 48 24.20 -42.17 -14.54
N GLY A 49 24.10 -42.09 -15.86
CA GLY A 49 23.16 -42.89 -16.66
C GLY A 49 21.82 -42.20 -16.98
N GLN A 50 21.60 -40.98 -16.50
CA GLN A 50 20.43 -40.16 -16.86
C GLN A 50 20.76 -39.12 -17.94
N ARG A 51 19.77 -38.77 -18.77
CA ARG A 51 19.87 -37.63 -19.70
C ARG A 51 19.63 -36.33 -18.94
N GLN A 52 20.62 -35.43 -18.98
CA GLN A 52 20.57 -34.13 -18.32
C GLN A 52 20.17 -33.02 -19.30
N GLN A 53 19.23 -32.17 -18.89
CA GLN A 53 18.95 -30.87 -19.49
C GLN A 53 19.07 -29.78 -18.43
N VAL A 54 19.79 -28.71 -18.75
CA VAL A 54 19.96 -27.55 -17.85
C VAL A 54 18.92 -26.50 -18.20
N ILE A 55 18.18 -26.05 -17.20
CA ILE A 55 17.23 -24.95 -17.30
C ILE A 55 17.81 -23.80 -16.48
N GLU A 56 18.21 -22.75 -17.17
CA GLU A 56 18.61 -21.49 -16.54
C GLU A 56 17.35 -20.70 -16.20
N VAL A 57 17.21 -20.35 -14.92
CA VAL A 57 16.09 -19.56 -14.43
C VAL A 57 16.53 -18.10 -14.41
N ASP A 58 16.00 -17.31 -15.34
CA ASP A 58 16.21 -15.87 -15.36
C ASP A 58 15.41 -15.23 -14.22
N VAL A 59 16.09 -14.92 -13.12
CA VAL A 59 15.50 -14.20 -12.00
C VAL A 59 15.50 -12.72 -12.34
N ALA A 60 14.29 -12.17 -12.54
CA ALA A 60 14.13 -10.75 -12.81
C ALA A 60 14.83 -9.91 -11.72
N PRO A 61 15.60 -8.86 -12.11
CA PRO A 61 16.29 -8.03 -11.15
C PRO A 61 15.27 -7.38 -10.19
N PRO A 62 15.65 -7.17 -8.91
CA PRO A 62 14.78 -6.50 -7.97
C PRO A 62 14.38 -5.14 -8.53
N LEU A 63 13.09 -4.83 -8.45
CA LEU A 63 12.60 -3.50 -8.81
C LEU A 63 13.34 -2.45 -7.99
N PRO A 64 13.71 -1.30 -8.59
CA PRO A 64 14.40 -0.24 -7.87
C PRO A 64 13.56 0.18 -6.67
N ALA A 65 14.23 0.48 -5.56
CA ALA A 65 13.57 1.04 -4.38
C ALA A 65 12.81 2.31 -4.79
N PHE A 66 11.54 2.41 -4.37
CA PHE A 66 10.74 3.60 -4.60
C PHE A 66 11.45 4.81 -3.97
N VAL A 67 11.88 5.75 -4.81
CA VAL A 67 12.37 7.05 -4.37
C VAL A 67 11.21 8.03 -4.50
N PRO A 68 10.70 8.59 -3.38
CA PRO A 68 9.67 9.61 -3.47
C PRO A 68 10.21 10.81 -4.24
N VAL A 69 9.54 11.17 -5.34
CA VAL A 69 9.79 12.43 -6.05
C VAL A 69 9.58 13.57 -5.06
N GLN A 70 10.63 14.35 -4.80
CA GLN A 70 10.47 15.58 -4.05
C GLN A 70 9.77 16.60 -4.95
N PRO A 71 8.65 17.20 -4.50
CA PRO A 71 7.99 18.25 -5.28
C PRO A 71 8.95 19.44 -5.47
N PRO A 72 8.84 20.17 -6.59
CA PRO A 72 9.62 21.38 -6.81
C PRO A 72 9.49 22.36 -5.64
N PRO A 73 10.56 23.05 -5.22
CA PRO A 73 10.47 24.05 -4.16
C PRO A 73 9.46 25.13 -4.57
N GLY A 74 8.40 25.28 -3.77
CA GLY A 74 7.32 26.24 -4.01
C GLY A 74 5.97 25.63 -4.43
N LEU A 75 5.93 24.35 -4.83
CA LEU A 75 4.67 23.65 -5.06
C LEU A 75 4.11 23.15 -3.71
N ARG A 76 3.24 23.96 -3.09
CA ARG A 76 2.44 23.52 -1.94
C ARG A 76 1.25 22.71 -2.44
N VAL A 77 1.43 21.41 -2.59
CA VAL A 77 0.29 20.49 -2.62
C VAL A 77 -0.23 20.42 -1.19
N LEU A 78 -1.30 21.16 -0.89
CA LEU A 78 -2.01 20.98 0.37
C LEU A 78 -2.78 19.66 0.24
N PRO A 79 -2.47 18.61 1.03
CA PRO A 79 -3.37 17.49 1.12
C PRO A 79 -4.68 18.01 1.71
N VAL A 80 -5.76 17.95 0.94
CA VAL A 80 -7.13 18.31 1.36
C VAL A 80 -7.70 17.33 2.42
N THR A 81 -6.88 16.43 2.96
CA THR A 81 -7.31 15.43 3.95
C THR A 81 -6.58 15.45 5.28
N ALA A 82 -5.61 16.34 5.52
CA ALA A 82 -4.99 16.43 6.85
C ALA A 82 -5.63 17.56 7.68
N VAL A 83 -6.81 17.30 8.26
CA VAL A 83 -7.24 18.08 9.43
C VAL A 83 -6.57 17.43 10.63
N ALA A 84 -5.76 18.18 11.37
CA ALA A 84 -5.13 17.68 12.58
C ALA A 84 -6.24 17.39 13.61
N PRO A 85 -6.24 16.21 14.28
CA PRO A 85 -7.24 15.94 15.31
C PRO A 85 -7.05 16.94 16.47
N ALA A 86 -8.13 17.62 16.85
CA ALA A 86 -8.17 18.36 18.09
C ALA A 86 -8.25 17.35 19.25
N ALA A 87 -7.33 17.44 20.19
CA ALA A 87 -7.31 16.56 21.35
C ALA A 87 -8.52 16.88 22.26
N GLY A 88 -9.48 15.96 22.30
CA GLY A 88 -10.46 15.81 23.38
C GLY A 88 -11.63 16.79 23.38
N ALA A 89 -12.72 16.43 22.71
CA ALA A 89 -14.05 16.94 23.02
C ALA A 89 -15.09 15.84 22.81
N THR A 90 -15.70 15.36 23.90
CA THR A 90 -16.91 14.54 23.86
C THR A 90 -18.10 15.44 23.53
N VAL A 91 -18.72 15.25 22.36
CA VAL A 91 -19.93 15.98 21.97
C VAL A 91 -21.16 15.21 22.42
N GLN A 92 -21.99 15.83 23.27
CA GLN A 92 -23.31 15.35 23.65
C GLN A 92 -24.36 15.84 22.64
N PRO A 93 -25.35 15.04 22.23
CA PRO A 93 -26.41 15.50 21.36
C PRO A 93 -27.39 16.40 22.14
N GLY A 94 -27.49 17.67 21.75
CA GLY A 94 -28.51 18.60 22.26
C GLY A 94 -29.82 18.51 21.47
N PRO A 95 -30.98 18.87 22.05
CA PRO A 95 -32.28 18.71 21.39
C PRO A 95 -32.52 19.74 20.29
N VAL A 96 -33.12 19.27 19.20
CA VAL A 96 -33.44 20.04 17.99
C VAL A 96 -34.73 20.85 18.14
N ALA A 97 -34.64 22.15 17.92
CA ALA A 97 -35.76 22.98 17.45
C ALA A 97 -35.24 24.31 16.88
N ALA A 98 -35.30 24.51 15.56
CA ALA A 98 -35.48 25.85 14.97
C ALA A 98 -35.86 25.77 13.48
N THR A 99 -36.88 26.54 13.09
CA THR A 99 -37.28 26.84 11.71
C THR A 99 -36.31 27.84 11.05
N GLY A 100 -35.02 27.49 11.05
CA GLY A 100 -33.92 28.17 10.35
C GLY A 100 -33.17 27.18 9.46
N PRO A 101 -32.17 27.61 8.67
CA PRO A 101 -31.28 26.67 8.01
C PRO A 101 -30.59 25.83 9.09
N GLU A 102 -30.70 24.52 8.97
CA GLU A 102 -30.07 23.55 9.86
C GLU A 102 -28.55 23.68 9.72
N PRO A 103 -27.74 23.52 10.80
CA PRO A 103 -26.32 23.26 10.62
C PRO A 103 -26.12 22.08 9.65
N PRO A 104 -25.06 22.08 8.84
CA PRO A 104 -24.81 20.96 7.94
C PRO A 104 -24.66 19.66 8.75
N PRO A 105 -25.01 18.49 8.18
CA PRO A 105 -24.86 17.22 8.89
C PRO A 105 -23.41 17.01 9.37
N PRO A 106 -23.21 16.32 10.50
CA PRO A 106 -21.87 16.08 11.02
C PRO A 106 -21.06 15.26 10.02
N LEU A 107 -19.80 15.64 9.85
CA LEU A 107 -18.83 14.86 9.09
C LEU A 107 -17.80 14.24 10.04
N TYR A 108 -17.34 13.05 9.67
CA TYR A 108 -16.29 12.33 10.36
C TYR A 108 -15.11 12.17 9.41
N GLN A 109 -13.93 12.55 9.89
CA GLN A 109 -12.68 12.27 9.21
C GLN A 109 -12.15 10.94 9.70
N CYS A 110 -12.10 9.96 8.80
CA CYS A 110 -11.63 8.63 9.10
C CYS A 110 -10.23 8.41 8.53
N LEU A 111 -9.41 7.67 9.27
CA LEU A 111 -8.10 7.19 8.89
C LEU A 111 -8.13 5.66 8.82
N ARG A 112 -7.78 5.15 7.65
CA ARG A 112 -7.65 3.72 7.38
C ARG A 112 -6.27 3.21 7.78
N TRP A 113 -6.15 1.89 7.95
CA TRP A 113 -4.90 1.21 8.31
C TRP A 113 -3.73 1.45 7.32
N ASP A 114 -4.03 1.75 6.06
CA ASP A 114 -3.05 2.09 5.00
C ASP A 114 -2.71 3.59 4.98
N ASN A 115 -3.22 4.36 5.94
CA ASN A 115 -3.16 5.81 6.06
C ASN A 115 -4.01 6.58 5.03
N GLU A 116 -4.90 5.90 4.32
CA GLU A 116 -5.91 6.60 3.52
C GLU A 116 -6.86 7.38 4.41
N ARG A 117 -7.13 8.62 4.03
CA ARG A 117 -8.03 9.52 4.76
C ARG A 117 -9.26 9.78 3.93
N TYR A 118 -10.43 9.60 4.52
CA TYR A 118 -11.71 9.84 3.86
C TYR A 118 -12.68 10.56 4.79
N LEU A 119 -13.68 11.22 4.20
CA LEU A 119 -14.76 11.86 4.93
C LEU A 119 -16.04 11.03 4.80
N THR A 120 -16.78 10.85 5.88
CA THR A 120 -18.08 10.17 5.90
C THR A 120 -19.09 10.94 6.74
N GLU A 121 -20.37 10.75 6.47
CA GLU A 121 -21.47 11.23 7.32
C GLU A 121 -21.80 10.21 8.44
N ASP A 122 -21.30 8.97 8.30
CA ASP A 122 -21.50 7.91 9.29
C ASP A 122 -20.51 8.00 10.44
N ALA A 123 -21.03 8.06 11.67
CA ALA A 123 -20.21 8.04 12.89
C ALA A 123 -19.56 6.68 13.17
N VAL A 124 -20.10 5.61 12.58
CA VAL A 124 -19.66 4.24 12.80
C VAL A 124 -18.44 3.95 11.93
N PRO A 125 -17.27 3.64 12.52
CA PRO A 125 -16.10 3.32 11.74
C PRO A 125 -16.32 2.05 10.91
N ALA A 126 -15.82 2.05 9.68
CA ALA A 126 -15.96 0.89 8.83
C ALA A 126 -14.98 -0.21 9.24
N THR A 127 -15.45 -1.46 9.28
CA THR A 127 -14.59 -2.63 9.46
C THR A 127 -14.01 -3.05 8.11
N ARG A 128 -12.68 -3.20 8.03
CA ARG A 128 -11.94 -3.54 6.81
C ARG A 128 -11.04 -4.76 7.02
N CYS A 129 -10.86 -5.52 5.95
CA CYS A 129 -10.02 -6.71 5.90
C CYS A 129 -8.60 -6.28 5.52
N ARG A 130 -7.70 -6.14 6.51
CA ARG A 130 -6.28 -5.82 6.31
C ARG A 130 -5.53 -7.10 5.93
N PRO A 131 -4.85 -7.15 4.77
CA PRO A 131 -4.17 -8.37 4.32
C PRO A 131 -3.06 -8.76 5.29
N LEU A 132 -3.01 -10.04 5.65
CA LEU A 132 -1.93 -10.61 6.42
C LEU A 132 -0.91 -11.26 5.50
N ASN A 133 0.37 -11.21 5.89
CA ASN A 133 1.40 -11.96 5.21
C ASN A 133 1.23 -13.45 5.52
N THR A 134 0.76 -14.22 4.54
CA THR A 134 0.67 -15.69 4.64
C THR A 134 1.88 -16.34 4.00
N THR A 135 2.34 -17.46 4.57
CA THR A 135 3.40 -18.30 3.99
C THR A 135 2.81 -19.62 3.50
N GLY A 136 3.17 -20.00 2.27
CA GLY A 136 2.75 -21.26 1.66
C GLY A 136 3.46 -22.49 2.22
N ILE A 137 2.93 -23.65 1.86
CA ILE A 137 3.62 -24.93 2.07
C ILE A 137 4.91 -24.87 1.24
N GLY A 138 6.07 -24.94 1.91
CA GLY A 138 7.38 -24.67 1.31
C GLY A 138 8.02 -23.33 1.70
N GLY A 139 7.37 -22.53 2.57
CA GLY A 139 7.97 -21.32 3.16
C GLY A 139 7.98 -20.09 2.25
N LEU A 140 7.33 -20.15 1.09
CA LEU A 140 7.25 -19.03 0.16
C LEU A 140 6.22 -17.99 0.66
N PRO A 141 6.62 -16.71 0.85
CA PRO A 141 5.70 -15.66 1.25
C PRO A 141 4.71 -15.33 0.12
N GLY A 142 3.46 -15.03 0.47
CA GLY A 142 2.42 -14.63 -0.50
C GLY A 142 1.80 -15.76 -1.32
N LEU A 143 2.31 -16.99 -1.19
CA LEU A 143 1.80 -18.21 -1.84
C LEU A 143 1.10 -19.15 -0.84
N GLY A 144 0.52 -18.58 0.21
CA GLY A 144 -0.35 -19.31 1.15
C GLY A 144 -1.52 -19.98 0.44
N ALA A 145 -2.02 -21.10 0.99
CA ALA A 145 -3.26 -21.77 0.52
C ALA A 145 -4.54 -20.95 0.83
N GLY A 146 -4.48 -19.62 0.73
CA GLY A 146 -5.56 -18.70 1.03
C GLY A 146 -5.09 -17.28 1.30
N GLN A 147 -6.04 -16.35 1.20
CA GLN A 147 -5.91 -14.99 1.70
C GLN A 147 -6.36 -14.99 3.16
N ALA A 148 -5.48 -14.56 4.07
CA ALA A 148 -5.85 -14.30 5.45
C ALA A 148 -5.92 -12.78 5.66
N CYS A 149 -6.92 -12.32 6.40
CA CYS A 149 -6.98 -10.93 6.80
C CYS A 149 -7.36 -10.76 8.26
N GLU A 150 -6.87 -9.68 8.81
CA GLU A 150 -7.28 -9.16 10.12
C GLU A 150 -8.39 -8.14 9.90
N GLN A 151 -9.47 -8.26 10.67
CA GLN A 151 -10.51 -7.25 10.69
C GLN A 151 -10.01 -6.07 11.54
N VAL A 152 -9.84 -4.92 10.90
CA VAL A 152 -9.41 -3.68 11.54
C VAL A 152 -10.51 -2.65 11.33
N GLU A 153 -10.84 -1.93 12.38
CA GLU A 153 -11.74 -0.78 12.31
C GLU A 153 -10.94 0.47 11.92
N ASP A 154 -11.50 1.27 11.02
CA ASP A 154 -10.96 2.59 10.72
C ASP A 154 -11.04 3.48 11.98
N ARG A 155 -10.19 4.50 12.10
CA ARG A 155 -10.28 5.48 13.19
C ARG A 155 -10.99 6.72 12.70
N CYS A 156 -12.15 7.03 13.25
CA CYS A 156 -12.94 8.19 12.85
C CYS A 156 -13.02 9.22 13.97
N ASP A 157 -12.72 10.48 13.63
CA ASP A 157 -12.85 11.64 14.50
C ASP A 157 -13.87 12.61 13.91
N ALA A 158 -14.70 13.22 14.75
CA ALA A 158 -15.64 14.24 14.30
C ALA A 158 -14.89 15.46 13.73
N VAL A 159 -15.33 15.96 12.58
CA VAL A 159 -14.81 17.21 12.01
C VAL A 159 -15.25 18.36 12.92
N PRO A 160 -14.32 19.19 13.42
CA PRO A 160 -14.67 20.33 14.27
C PRO A 160 -15.65 21.29 13.58
N GLU A 161 -16.57 21.90 14.34
CA GLU A 161 -17.61 22.78 13.80
C GLU A 161 -17.03 23.94 12.98
N GLU A 162 -15.89 24.50 13.42
CA GLU A 162 -15.19 25.57 12.70
C GLU A 162 -14.65 25.16 11.32
N ASN A 163 -14.47 23.85 11.10
CA ASN A 163 -13.98 23.27 9.86
C ASN A 163 -15.08 22.60 9.03
N LEU A 164 -16.27 22.40 9.60
CA LEU A 164 -17.34 21.62 9.00
C LEU A 164 -17.82 22.22 7.67
N CYS A 165 -18.03 23.54 7.60
CA CYS A 165 -18.43 24.21 6.36
C CYS A 165 -17.37 24.10 5.26
N ARG A 166 -16.09 24.20 5.61
CA ARG A 166 -14.99 24.01 4.66
C ARG A 166 -14.96 22.57 4.14
N ALA A 167 -15.09 21.59 5.03
CA ALA A 167 -15.10 20.18 4.67
C ALA A 167 -16.28 19.84 3.74
N TRP A 168 -17.48 20.35 4.03
CA TRP A 168 -18.65 20.20 3.17
C TRP A 168 -18.45 20.84 1.80
N LYS A 169 -17.93 22.07 1.74
CA LYS A 169 -17.61 22.73 0.47
C LYS A 169 -16.64 21.89 -0.37
N SER A 170 -15.55 21.40 0.23
CA SER A 170 -14.60 20.54 -0.48
C SER A 170 -15.25 19.26 -1.01
N ARG A 171 -16.16 18.66 -0.24
CA ARG A 171 -16.90 17.46 -0.67
C ARG A 171 -17.79 17.73 -1.88
N VAL A 172 -18.49 18.87 -1.92
CA VAL A 172 -19.31 19.29 -3.07
C VAL A 172 -18.42 19.58 -4.29
N ASP A 173 -17.32 20.31 -4.11
CA ASP A 173 -16.39 20.65 -5.19
C ASP A 173 -15.76 19.38 -5.80
N GLU A 174 -15.39 18.38 -4.98
CA GLU A 174 -14.87 17.09 -5.45
C GLU A 174 -15.93 16.29 -6.23
N ALA A 175 -17.17 16.23 -5.72
CA ALA A 175 -18.27 15.56 -6.41
C ALA A 175 -18.59 16.23 -7.75
N GLU A 176 -18.58 17.56 -7.80
CA GLU A 176 -18.76 18.33 -9.03
C GLU A 176 -17.64 18.04 -10.03
N PHE A 177 -16.38 18.05 -9.58
CA PHE A 177 -15.24 17.71 -10.41
C PHE A 177 -15.39 16.31 -11.01
N ARG A 178 -15.67 15.30 -10.15
CA ARG A 178 -15.85 13.91 -10.58
C ARG A 178 -16.98 13.76 -11.59
N PHE A 179 -18.09 14.47 -11.41
CA PHE A 179 -19.16 14.52 -12.39
C PHE A 179 -18.68 15.13 -13.72
N LYS A 180 -18.04 16.30 -13.69
CA LYS A 180 -17.61 17.02 -14.91
C LYS A 180 -16.56 16.27 -15.73
N VAL A 181 -15.65 15.53 -15.08
CA VAL A 181 -14.63 14.73 -15.79
C VAL A 181 -15.17 13.39 -16.29
N THR A 182 -16.35 12.96 -15.83
CA THR A 182 -16.96 11.71 -16.27
C THR A 182 -17.53 11.86 -17.69
N PRO A 183 -17.16 11.00 -18.66
CA PRO A 183 -17.72 11.09 -20.01
C PRO A 183 -19.24 10.96 -20.00
N ALA A 184 -19.95 11.86 -20.69
CA ALA A 184 -21.41 11.94 -20.68
C ALA A 184 -22.11 10.65 -21.16
N GLN A 185 -21.46 9.90 -22.08
CA GLN A 185 -21.95 8.61 -22.58
C GLN A 185 -21.64 7.42 -21.66
N SER A 186 -20.91 7.62 -20.56
CA SER A 186 -20.64 6.54 -19.62
C SER A 186 -21.89 6.18 -18.82
N PRO A 187 -22.08 4.89 -18.46
CA PRO A 187 -23.20 4.48 -17.62
C PRO A 187 -23.18 5.15 -16.23
N ALA A 188 -22.01 5.57 -15.74
CA ALA A 188 -21.82 6.23 -14.46
C ALA A 188 -22.21 7.73 -14.45
N ALA A 189 -22.40 8.37 -15.62
CA ALA A 189 -22.64 9.82 -15.69
C ALA A 189 -23.88 10.27 -14.90
N ARG A 190 -24.97 9.49 -14.98
CA ARG A 190 -26.22 9.79 -14.25
C ARG A 190 -26.06 9.65 -12.74
N GLU A 191 -25.34 8.63 -12.29
CA GLU A 191 -25.06 8.39 -10.88
C GLU A 191 -24.20 9.51 -10.29
N ARG A 192 -23.11 9.90 -10.98
CA ARG A 192 -22.25 11.00 -10.55
C ARG A 192 -22.98 12.34 -10.49
N HIS A 193 -23.86 12.59 -11.46
CA HIS A 193 -24.69 13.79 -11.44
C HIS A 193 -25.64 13.79 -10.23
N ALA A 194 -26.32 12.67 -9.96
CA ALA A 194 -27.24 12.54 -8.83
C ALA A 194 -26.54 12.70 -7.47
N GLU A 195 -25.33 12.14 -7.35
CA GLU A 195 -24.49 12.31 -6.16
C GLU A 195 -24.11 13.78 -5.93
N TYR A 196 -23.61 14.46 -6.98
CA TYR A 196 -23.28 15.88 -6.92
C TYR A 196 -24.49 16.74 -6.53
N THR A 197 -25.64 16.54 -7.18
CA THR A 197 -26.83 17.36 -6.90
C THR A 197 -27.37 17.16 -5.50
N ALA A 198 -27.31 15.93 -4.96
CA ALA A 198 -27.68 15.65 -3.58
C ALA A 198 -26.77 16.40 -2.58
N LEU A 199 -25.44 16.30 -2.78
CA LEU A 199 -24.47 16.99 -1.91
C LEU A 199 -24.60 18.51 -2.00
N ALA A 200 -24.78 19.05 -3.21
CA ALA A 200 -24.97 20.48 -3.44
C ALA A 200 -26.25 21.00 -2.78
N ALA A 201 -27.34 20.22 -2.83
CA ALA A 201 -28.61 20.58 -2.17
C ALA A 201 -28.46 20.62 -0.65
N THR A 202 -27.81 19.62 -0.05
CA THR A 202 -27.52 19.60 1.39
C THR A 202 -26.67 20.79 1.82
N TYR A 203 -25.60 21.09 1.08
CA TYR A 203 -24.75 22.24 1.37
C TYR A 203 -25.49 23.57 1.22
N ALA A 204 -26.30 23.74 0.16
CA ALA A 204 -27.07 24.95 -0.09
C ALA A 204 -28.14 25.21 0.99
N ALA A 205 -28.74 24.15 1.54
CA ALA A 205 -29.74 24.24 2.60
C ALA A 205 -29.13 24.52 4.00
N SER A 206 -27.82 24.33 4.15
CA SER A 206 -27.13 24.47 5.43
C SER A 206 -26.83 25.93 5.81
N THR A 207 -26.43 26.15 7.06
CA THR A 207 -25.94 27.45 7.55
C THR A 207 -24.65 27.93 6.87
N CYS A 208 -23.94 27.08 6.12
CA CYS A 208 -22.63 27.41 5.53
C CYS A 208 -22.68 28.39 4.34
N THR A 209 -23.87 28.67 3.81
CA THR A 209 -24.07 29.56 2.65
C THR A 209 -24.64 30.93 3.00
N ARG A 210 -24.91 31.19 4.28
CA ARG A 210 -25.34 32.51 4.81
C ARG A 210 -24.17 33.26 5.44
#